data_AF-A0A7S0B3U8-F1
#
_entry.id   AF-A0A7S0B3U8-F1
#
_cell.length_a   1.000
_cell.length_b   1.000
_cell.length_c   1.000
_cell.angle_alpha   90.00
_cell.angle_beta   90.00
_cell.angle_gamma   90.00
#
_symmetry.space_group_name_H-M   'P 1'
#
loop_
_entity.id
_entity.type
_entity.pdbx_description
1 polymer ?
#
loop_
_entity_poly.entity_id
_entity_poly.type
_entity_poly.pdbx_seq_one_letter_code
_entity_poly.pdbx_strand_id
1 'polypeptide(L)'
;VYEMNKVGAELAKKAAAEVTKEQPDKPRFVAGAVGPTSRTLSVSPSVEDPSFRNVTWDELVEAYVEQIRGLVDGGVDLLMIETIFDTQNSKAAIFAVDEYFEQTK
;
A
#
# COMPACT_ATOMS: atom_id res chain seq x y z
N VAL A 1 -1.09 4.80 -10.21
CA VAL A 1 -2.07 4.63 -9.09
C VAL A 1 -2.00 5.74 -8.03
N TYR A 2 -1.04 6.65 -8.12
CA TYR A 2 -0.80 7.71 -7.14
C TYR A 2 -2.02 8.58 -6.79
N GLU A 3 -2.64 9.23 -7.78
CA GLU A 3 -3.70 10.24 -7.56
C GLU A 3 -4.90 9.66 -6.80
N MET A 4 -5.31 8.45 -7.16
CA MET A 4 -6.41 7.75 -6.50
C MET A 4 -6.10 7.48 -5.01
N ASN A 5 -4.87 7.09 -4.69
CA ASN A 5 -4.46 6.87 -3.30
C ASN A 5 -4.39 8.19 -2.52
N LYS A 6 -3.83 9.24 -3.12
CA LYS A 6 -3.73 10.56 -2.49
C LYS A 6 -5.09 11.14 -2.16
N VAL A 7 -5.97 11.24 -3.15
CA VAL A 7 -7.32 11.81 -2.95
C VAL A 7 -8.13 10.94 -1.99
N GLY A 8 -8.01 9.61 -2.08
CA GLY A 8 -8.67 8.69 -1.12
C GLY A 8 -8.22 8.92 0.32
N ALA A 9 -6.91 9.07 0.55
CA ALA A 9 -6.35 9.37 1.85
C ALA A 9 -6.77 10.76 2.37
N GLU A 10 -6.77 11.80 1.53
CA GLU A 10 -7.22 13.15 1.88
C GLU A 10 -8.68 13.17 2.32
N LEU A 11 -9.56 12.46 1.59
CA LEU A 11 -10.97 12.33 1.95
C LEU A 11 -11.16 11.61 3.29
N ALA A 12 -10.42 10.52 3.52
CA ALA A 12 -10.46 9.80 4.78
C ALA A 12 -9.94 10.66 5.94
N LYS A 13 -8.85 11.43 5.74
CA LYS A 13 -8.30 12.34 6.77
C LYS A 13 -9.25 13.47 7.10
N LYS A 14 -9.92 14.03 6.09
CA LYS A 14 -10.96 15.06 6.32
C LYS A 14 -12.08 14.51 7.19
N ALA A 15 -12.63 13.33 6.84
CA ALA A 15 -13.67 12.69 7.64
C ALA A 15 -13.17 12.38 9.07
N ALA A 16 -11.98 11.81 9.22
CA ALA A 16 -11.40 11.52 10.52
C ALA A 16 -11.24 12.78 11.39
N ALA A 17 -10.80 13.89 10.80
CA ALA A 17 -10.64 15.17 11.50
C ALA A 17 -11.98 15.76 11.95
N GLU A 18 -13.02 15.71 11.10
CA GLU A 18 -14.37 16.17 11.44
C GLU A 18 -14.90 15.44 12.66
N VAL A 19 -14.86 14.11 12.65
CA VAL A 19 -15.41 13.33 13.77
C VAL A 19 -14.50 13.36 15.02
N THR A 20 -13.19 13.56 14.86
CA THR A 20 -12.28 13.81 15.99
C THR A 20 -12.59 15.14 16.68
N LYS A 21 -12.96 16.17 15.91
CA LYS A 21 -13.36 17.48 16.45
C LYS A 21 -14.63 17.38 17.30
N GLU A 22 -15.57 16.50 16.92
CA GLU A 22 -16.81 16.25 17.67
C GLU A 22 -16.57 15.43 18.95
N GLN A 23 -15.58 14.56 18.97
CA GLN A 23 -15.24 13.68 20.10
C GLN A 23 -13.72 13.67 20.34
N PRO A 24 -13.16 14.74 20.95
CA PRO A 24 -11.72 14.91 21.09
C PRO A 24 -11.03 13.85 21.95
N ASP A 25 -11.78 13.21 22.85
CA ASP A 25 -11.32 12.11 23.71
C ASP A 25 -11.14 10.79 22.95
N LYS A 26 -11.64 10.70 21.71
CA LYS A 26 -11.53 9.51 20.85
C LYS A 26 -11.07 9.89 19.43
N PRO A 27 -9.78 10.20 19.22
CA PRO A 27 -9.28 10.57 17.90
C PRO A 27 -9.46 9.44 16.87
N ARG A 28 -9.75 9.81 15.62
CA ARG A 28 -9.80 8.90 14.48
C ARG A 28 -8.45 8.92 13.76
N PHE A 29 -7.97 7.74 13.41
CA PHE A 29 -6.78 7.54 12.60
C PHE A 29 -7.17 6.96 11.24
N VAL A 30 -6.37 7.25 10.23
CA VAL A 30 -6.53 6.75 8.86
C VAL A 30 -5.39 5.80 8.55
N ALA A 31 -5.74 4.56 8.21
CA ALA A 31 -4.80 3.59 7.69
C ALA A 31 -4.82 3.60 6.17
N GLY A 32 -3.65 3.79 5.55
CA GLY A 32 -3.45 3.60 4.13
C GLY A 32 -3.39 2.12 3.79
N ALA A 33 -4.44 1.61 3.18
CA ALA A 33 -4.55 0.20 2.81
C ALA A 33 -3.62 -0.12 1.62
N VAL A 34 -2.72 -1.08 1.83
CA VAL A 34 -1.82 -1.64 0.82
C VAL A 34 -2.21 -3.10 0.62
N GLY A 35 -3.18 -3.32 -0.27
CA GLY A 35 -3.67 -4.64 -0.61
C GLY A 35 -2.69 -5.44 -1.47
N PRO A 36 -2.98 -6.73 -1.71
CA PRO A 36 -2.20 -7.50 -2.64
C PRO A 36 -2.50 -7.05 -4.07
N THR A 37 -1.52 -7.20 -4.97
CA THR A 37 -1.79 -7.04 -6.40
C THR A 37 -2.53 -8.25 -6.95
N SER A 38 -3.12 -8.12 -8.14
CA SER A 38 -3.70 -9.26 -8.88
C SER A 38 -2.65 -10.25 -9.43
N ARG A 39 -1.35 -9.97 -9.24
CA ARG A 39 -0.22 -10.77 -9.71
C ARG A 39 0.50 -11.43 -8.53
N THR A 40 1.12 -12.58 -8.75
CA THR A 40 1.81 -13.39 -7.73
C THR A 40 3.28 -13.57 -8.04
N LEU A 41 4.13 -13.41 -7.04
CA LEU A 41 5.56 -13.72 -7.13
C LEU A 41 5.88 -15.17 -6.77
N SER A 42 5.11 -15.76 -5.85
CA SER A 42 5.36 -17.11 -5.35
C SER A 42 4.79 -18.21 -6.23
N VAL A 43 3.68 -17.95 -6.93
CA VAL A 43 2.93 -18.93 -7.70
C VAL A 43 2.95 -18.61 -9.19
N SER A 44 3.24 -19.62 -10.02
CA SER A 44 3.08 -19.50 -11.47
C SER A 44 1.59 -19.47 -11.83
N PRO A 45 1.14 -18.55 -12.72
CA PRO A 45 -0.21 -18.59 -13.26
C PRO A 45 -0.40 -19.68 -14.33
N SER A 46 0.67 -20.36 -14.75
CA SER A 46 0.64 -21.46 -15.72
C SER A 46 0.79 -22.80 -15.01
N VAL A 47 -0.17 -23.72 -15.23
CA VAL A 47 -0.08 -25.10 -14.75
C VAL A 47 1.01 -25.89 -15.48
N GLU A 48 1.26 -25.56 -16.74
CA GLU A 48 2.21 -26.26 -17.61
C GLU A 48 3.66 -25.81 -17.38
N ASP A 49 3.86 -24.60 -16.86
CA ASP A 49 5.18 -24.04 -16.56
C ASP A 49 5.25 -23.51 -15.12
N PRO A 50 5.76 -24.30 -14.16
CA PRO A 50 5.88 -23.87 -12.76
C PRO A 50 6.96 -22.80 -12.53
N SER A 51 7.84 -22.58 -13.51
CA SER A 51 8.91 -21.57 -13.44
C SER A 51 8.45 -20.18 -13.86
N PHE A 52 7.38 -20.11 -14.65
CA PHE A 52 6.85 -18.85 -15.16
C PHE A 52 6.35 -17.90 -14.06
N ARG A 53 6.58 -16.60 -14.23
CA ARG A 53 6.03 -15.52 -13.39
C ARG A 53 5.50 -14.42 -14.30
N ASN A 54 4.33 -13.88 -13.97
CA ASN A 54 3.70 -12.77 -14.73
C ASN A 54 4.10 -11.37 -14.22
N VAL A 55 4.95 -11.32 -13.20
CA VAL A 55 5.48 -10.10 -12.61
C VAL A 55 6.84 -10.38 -12.00
N THR A 56 7.70 -9.38 -12.02
CA THR A 56 9.01 -9.40 -11.38
C THR A 56 8.95 -8.71 -10.01
N TRP A 57 10.01 -8.92 -9.21
CA TRP A 57 10.16 -8.25 -7.93
C TRP A 57 10.18 -6.72 -8.09
N ASP A 58 11.02 -6.21 -8.99
CA ASP A 58 11.22 -4.78 -9.20
C ASP A 58 9.94 -4.08 -9.67
N GLU A 59 9.18 -4.70 -10.58
CA GLU A 59 7.88 -4.16 -11.03
C GLU A 59 6.86 -4.04 -9.87
N LEU A 60 6.86 -4.99 -8.93
CA LEU A 60 5.98 -4.90 -7.76
C LEU A 60 6.45 -3.86 -6.77
N VAL A 61 7.75 -3.77 -6.51
CA VAL A 61 8.32 -2.74 -5.66
C VAL A 61 7.97 -1.36 -6.21
N GLU A 62 8.20 -1.10 -7.49
CA GLU A 62 7.87 0.17 -8.15
C GLU A 62 6.37 0.51 -8.00
N ALA A 63 5.49 -0.46 -8.26
CA ALA A 63 4.05 -0.28 -8.11
C ALA A 63 3.64 0.04 -6.66
N TYR A 64 4.24 -0.65 -5.68
CA TYR A 64 3.99 -0.40 -4.26
C TYR A 64 4.53 0.96 -3.84
N VAL A 65 5.73 1.38 -4.28
CA VAL A 65 6.28 2.71 -4.00
C VAL A 65 5.35 3.80 -4.52
N GLU A 66 4.81 3.66 -5.73
CA GLU A 66 3.86 4.64 -6.29
C GLU A 66 2.58 4.75 -5.44
N GLN A 67 2.05 3.61 -4.99
CA GLN A 67 0.88 3.56 -4.11
C GLN A 67 1.17 4.19 -2.74
N ILE A 68 2.28 3.80 -2.10
CA ILE A 68 2.71 4.28 -0.79
C ILE A 68 2.91 5.79 -0.82
N ARG A 69 3.61 6.31 -1.84
CA ARG A 69 3.78 7.75 -2.03
C ARG A 69 2.44 8.48 -2.07
N GLY A 70 1.46 7.94 -2.80
CA GLY A 70 0.11 8.52 -2.84
C GLY A 70 -0.55 8.55 -1.47
N LEU A 71 -0.50 7.45 -0.71
CA LEU A 71 -1.07 7.35 0.63
C LEU A 71 -0.40 8.32 1.61
N VAL A 72 0.94 8.37 1.62
CA VAL A 72 1.70 9.24 2.53
C VAL A 72 1.48 10.72 2.19
N ASP A 73 1.52 11.09 0.91
CA ASP A 73 1.24 12.47 0.47
C ASP A 73 -0.20 12.90 0.80
N GLY A 74 -1.13 11.94 0.88
CA GLY A 74 -2.51 12.17 1.32
C GLY A 74 -2.69 12.22 2.85
N GLY A 75 -1.62 11.99 3.62
CA GLY A 75 -1.57 12.24 5.06
C GLY A 75 -2.09 11.12 5.95
N VAL A 76 -2.05 9.85 5.50
CA VAL A 76 -2.40 8.70 6.35
C VAL A 76 -1.54 8.64 7.61
N ASP A 77 -2.11 8.10 8.69
CA ASP A 77 -1.43 8.00 9.99
C ASP A 77 -0.56 6.73 10.09
N LEU A 78 -0.91 5.68 9.35
CA LEU A 78 -0.15 4.45 9.24
C LEU A 78 -0.41 3.76 7.89
N LEU A 79 0.52 2.90 7.47
CA LEU A 79 0.35 2.01 6.32
C LEU A 79 -0.06 0.62 6.83
N MET A 80 -1.03 0.01 6.15
CA MET A 80 -1.56 -1.31 6.51
C MET A 80 -1.45 -2.25 5.32
N ILE A 81 -0.40 -3.09 5.32
CA ILE A 81 -0.26 -4.17 4.36
C ILE A 81 -1.26 -5.26 4.73
N GLU A 82 -2.26 -5.48 3.88
CA GLU A 82 -3.44 -6.26 4.22
C GLU A 82 -3.81 -7.28 3.13
N THR A 83 -4.78 -8.15 3.44
CA THR A 83 -5.29 -9.19 2.53
C THR A 83 -4.15 -9.99 1.85
N ILE A 84 -3.14 -10.34 2.64
CA ILE A 84 -1.94 -11.05 2.16
C ILE A 84 -2.30 -12.49 1.79
N PHE A 85 -2.20 -12.81 0.51
CA PHE A 85 -2.31 -14.19 0.01
C PHE A 85 -0.99 -14.74 -0.56
N ASP A 86 -0.04 -13.85 -0.92
CA ASP A 86 1.31 -14.17 -1.37
C ASP A 86 2.34 -13.46 -0.48
N THR A 87 3.11 -14.23 0.29
CA THR A 87 4.12 -13.66 1.21
C THR A 87 5.27 -12.96 0.47
N GLN A 88 5.60 -13.34 -0.77
CA GLN A 88 6.62 -12.61 -1.54
C GLN A 88 6.13 -11.22 -1.94
N ASN A 89 4.84 -11.07 -2.27
CA ASN A 89 4.26 -9.75 -2.50
C ASN A 89 4.30 -8.89 -1.24
N SER A 90 4.04 -9.47 -0.07
CA SER A 90 4.16 -8.73 1.19
C SER A 90 5.58 -8.28 1.47
N LYS A 91 6.58 -9.11 1.16
CA LYS A 91 7.99 -8.71 1.27
C LYS A 91 8.31 -7.56 0.31
N ALA A 92 7.81 -7.59 -0.92
CA ALA A 92 7.97 -6.49 -1.87
C ALA A 92 7.30 -5.21 -1.37
N ALA A 93 6.10 -5.30 -0.78
CA ALA A 93 5.42 -4.16 -0.18
C ALA A 93 6.20 -3.58 1.02
N ILE A 94 6.73 -4.43 1.92
CA ILE A 94 7.57 -3.99 3.05
C ILE A 94 8.83 -3.30 2.52
N PHE A 95 9.50 -3.90 1.54
CA PHE A 95 10.69 -3.32 0.92
C PHE A 95 10.39 -1.96 0.28
N ALA A 96 9.25 -1.83 -0.42
CA ALA A 96 8.81 -0.57 -1.00
C ALA A 96 8.52 0.51 0.06
N VAL A 97 8.01 0.13 1.24
CA VAL A 97 7.85 1.06 2.37
C VAL A 97 9.21 1.58 2.83
N ASP A 98 10.18 0.69 3.05
CA ASP A 98 11.53 1.07 3.47
C ASP A 98 12.20 1.96 2.41
N GLU A 99 12.13 1.57 1.13
CA GLU A 99 12.70 2.32 0.02
C GLU A 99 12.10 3.73 -0.11
N TYR A 100 10.77 3.86 0.00
CA TYR A 100 10.10 5.17 0.00
C TYR A 100 10.62 6.06 1.14
N PHE A 101 10.76 5.53 2.35
CA PHE A 101 11.28 6.28 3.49
C PHE A 101 12.78 6.58 3.38
N GLU A 102 13.57 5.78 2.68
CA GLU A 102 14.97 6.11 2.38
C GLU A 102 15.12 7.23 1.37
N GLN A 103 14.27 7.28 0.34
CA GLN A 103 14.28 8.33 -0.69
C GLN A 103 13.80 9.70 -0.18
N THR A 104 13.04 9.71 0.92
CA THR A 104 12.38 10.93 1.47
C THR A 104 13.02 11.43 2.76
N LYS A 105 14.11 10.80 3.22
CA LYS A 105 14.94 11.26 4.33
C LYS A 105 15.76 12.52 4.01
#